data_AF-A0A5D4THU3-F1
#
_entry.id   AF-A0A5D4THU3-F1
#
_cell.length_a   1.000
_cell.length_b   1.000
_cell.length_c   1.000
_cell.angle_alpha   90.00
_cell.angle_beta   90.00
_cell.angle_gamma   90.00
#
_symmetry.space_group_name_H-M   'P 1'
#
loop_
_entity.id
_entity.type
_entity.pdbx_description
1 polymer ?
#
loop_
_entity_poly.entity_id
_entity_poly.type
_entity_poly.pdbx_seq_one_letter_code
_entity_poly.pdbx_strand_id
1 'polypeptide(L)'
;MSLYYEYKFNCYKKEDDHKEEHKHEQDCFCGKFPKYLLGQEVVIGSVAGAFTTTFRIACIDEKSGLITFVVVTPGAGEPFVEGQLVYVCCKDIAFIAPVPAEPLAG
;
A
#
# COMPACT_ATOMS: atom_id res chain seq x y z
N MET A 1 10.84 -18.45 23.16
CA MET A 1 9.42 -18.16 22.83
C MET A 1 9.42 -17.45 21.49
N SER A 2 8.97 -18.13 20.44
CA SER A 2 8.96 -17.60 19.06
C SER A 2 7.64 -16.89 18.83
N LEU A 3 7.66 -15.56 18.78
CA LEU A 3 6.49 -14.71 18.50
C LEU A 3 6.20 -14.68 17.00
N TYR A 4 5.88 -15.83 16.41
CA TYR A 4 5.23 -15.88 15.10
C TYR A 4 3.74 -15.64 15.33
N TYR A 5 3.36 -14.36 15.41
CA TYR A 5 1.97 -13.98 15.15
C TYR A 5 1.72 -14.29 13.68
N GLU A 6 1.08 -15.45 13.40
CA GLU A 6 0.50 -15.77 12.10
C GLU A 6 -0.57 -14.70 11.78
N TYR A 7 -0.15 -13.60 11.18
CA TYR A 7 -1.08 -12.61 10.63
C TYR A 7 -1.63 -13.17 9.32
N LYS A 8 -2.70 -13.98 9.40
CA LYS A 8 -3.45 -14.50 8.25
C LYS A 8 -4.32 -13.40 7.62
N PHE A 9 -3.72 -12.28 7.22
CA PHE A 9 -4.37 -11.34 6.31
C PHE A 9 -4.04 -11.79 4.88
N ASN A 10 -4.95 -12.54 4.27
CA ASN A 10 -4.85 -12.88 2.85
C ASN A 10 -5.85 -12.03 2.07
N CYS A 11 -5.36 -11.06 1.30
CA CYS A 11 -6.22 -10.17 0.53
C CYS A 11 -6.86 -10.88 -0.67
N TYR A 12 -6.28 -12.00 -1.10
CA TYR A 12 -6.82 -12.92 -2.09
C TYR A 12 -7.68 -13.98 -1.38
N LYS A 13 -9.00 -13.82 -1.37
CA LYS A 13 -9.90 -14.92 -1.00
C LYS A 13 -9.80 -16.02 -2.07
N LYS A 14 -9.70 -17.28 -1.62
CA LYS A 14 -10.04 -18.44 -2.46
C LYS A 14 -11.55 -18.46 -2.65
N GLU A 15 -12.05 -17.75 -3.65
CA GLU A 15 -13.39 -17.97 -4.20
C GLU A 15 -13.23 -18.14 -5.70
N ASP A 16 -13.49 -19.37 -6.15
CA ASP A 16 -13.80 -19.71 -7.52
C ASP A 16 -15.00 -18.85 -7.94
N ASP A 17 -14.82 -17.89 -8.86
CA ASP A 17 -15.89 -17.52 -9.77
C ASP A 17 -15.43 -16.58 -10.89
N HIS A 18 -15.95 -16.88 -12.07
CA HIS A 18 -15.71 -16.28 -13.38
C HIS A 18 -16.01 -14.77 -13.43
N LYS A 19 -14.98 -13.91 -13.56
CA LYS A 19 -15.06 -12.55 -14.16
C LYS A 19 -13.70 -12.15 -14.74
N GLU A 20 -13.49 -12.40 -16.03
CA GLU A 20 -12.16 -12.32 -16.69
C GLU A 20 -11.75 -10.93 -17.22
N GLU A 21 -12.56 -9.87 -17.17
CA GLU A 21 -12.17 -8.60 -17.82
C GLU A 21 -11.51 -7.54 -16.92
N HIS A 22 -11.67 -7.60 -15.59
CA HIS A 22 -11.09 -6.58 -14.67
C HIS A 22 -9.86 -7.04 -13.88
N LYS A 23 -9.49 -8.34 -13.94
CA LYS A 23 -8.37 -8.88 -13.17
C LYS A 23 -7.01 -8.42 -13.69
N HIS A 24 -6.87 -8.26 -15.01
CA HIS A 24 -5.55 -8.13 -15.61
C HIS A 24 -4.86 -6.78 -15.33
N GLU A 25 -5.62 -5.68 -15.20
CA GLU A 25 -5.07 -4.35 -14.92
C GLU A 25 -4.68 -4.17 -13.44
N GLN A 26 -5.51 -4.68 -12.51
CA GLN A 26 -5.17 -4.68 -11.09
C GLN A 26 -3.99 -5.60 -10.77
N ASP A 27 -3.84 -6.72 -11.49
CA ASP A 27 -2.66 -7.59 -11.40
C ASP A 27 -1.38 -6.85 -11.86
N CYS A 28 -1.46 -5.99 -12.89
CA CYS A 28 -0.33 -5.16 -13.31
C CYS A 28 0.07 -4.14 -12.24
N PHE A 29 -0.91 -3.48 -11.62
CA PHE A 29 -0.65 -2.53 -10.54
C PHE A 29 -0.06 -3.26 -9.33
N CYS A 30 -0.75 -4.23 -8.75
CA CYS A 30 -0.33 -4.89 -7.52
C CYS A 30 0.93 -5.75 -7.64
N GLY A 31 1.20 -6.32 -8.81
CA GLY A 31 2.33 -7.23 -9.01
C GLY A 31 3.67 -6.55 -9.32
N LYS A 32 3.69 -5.37 -9.95
CA LYS A 32 4.94 -4.77 -10.43
C LYS A 32 5.16 -3.32 -10.03
N PHE A 33 4.11 -2.50 -10.02
CA PHE A 33 4.28 -1.06 -9.89
C PHE A 33 4.79 -0.60 -8.51
N PRO A 34 4.18 -1.02 -7.37
CA PRO A 34 4.62 -0.60 -6.05
C PRO A 34 6.08 -0.98 -5.74
N LYS A 35 6.61 -2.05 -6.34
CA LYS A 35 8.00 -2.48 -6.13
C LYS A 35 9.02 -1.44 -6.59
N TYR A 36 8.71 -0.63 -7.59
CA TYR A 36 9.60 0.44 -8.04
C TYR A 36 9.64 1.63 -7.07
N LEU A 37 8.65 1.74 -6.19
CA LEU A 37 8.50 2.82 -5.21
C LEU A 37 8.91 2.38 -3.80
N LEU A 38 9.51 1.19 -3.65
CA LEU A 38 9.95 0.66 -2.36
C LEU A 38 10.96 1.60 -1.70
N GLY A 39 10.69 1.98 -0.45
CA GLY A 39 11.48 2.95 0.30
C GLY A 39 11.23 4.42 -0.05
N GLN A 40 10.43 4.72 -1.08
CA GLN A 40 10.09 6.10 -1.44
C GLN A 40 8.89 6.62 -0.63
N GLU A 41 8.84 7.94 -0.48
CA GLU A 41 7.68 8.64 0.08
C GLU A 41 6.60 8.79 -0.97
N VAL A 42 5.38 8.43 -0.59
CA VAL A 42 4.23 8.33 -1.48
C VAL A 42 2.98 8.85 -0.78
N VAL A 43 2.04 9.35 -1.57
CA VAL A 43 0.65 9.53 -1.16
C VAL A 43 -0.14 8.38 -1.76
N ILE A 44 -1.06 7.83 -0.97
CA ILE A 44 -1.94 6.75 -1.41
C ILE A 44 -3.39 7.24 -1.43
N GLY A 45 -4.10 6.87 -2.48
CA GLY A 45 -5.56 6.96 -2.51
C GLY A 45 -6.16 5.57 -2.38
N SER A 46 -7.12 5.40 -1.48
CA SER A 46 -7.94 4.20 -1.42
C SER A 46 -9.15 4.31 -2.34
N VAL A 47 -9.77 3.18 -2.66
CA VAL A 47 -11.07 3.15 -3.34
C VAL A 47 -12.19 3.84 -2.54
N ALA A 48 -12.02 3.99 -1.22
CA ALA A 48 -12.95 4.68 -0.33
C ALA A 48 -12.69 6.20 -0.23
N GLY A 49 -11.56 6.69 -0.73
CA GLY A 49 -11.15 8.08 -0.62
C GLY A 49 -9.63 8.27 -0.57
N ALA A 50 -9.18 9.49 -0.86
CA ALA A 50 -7.77 9.86 -0.79
C ALA A 50 -7.35 10.25 0.64
N PHE A 51 -6.15 9.85 1.04
CA PHE A 51 -5.52 10.32 2.28
C PHE A 51 -4.60 11.50 1.97
N THR A 52 -4.52 12.43 2.92
CA THR A 52 -3.54 13.52 2.93
C THR A 52 -2.24 13.11 3.65
N THR A 53 -2.25 11.96 4.34
CA THR A 53 -1.06 11.37 4.94
C THR A 53 -0.01 10.98 3.89
N THR A 54 1.24 11.31 4.19
CA THR A 54 2.40 10.81 3.43
C THR A 54 2.91 9.53 4.07
N PHE A 55 3.17 8.53 3.24
CA PHE A 55 3.61 7.20 3.63
C PHE A 55 4.96 6.87 2.98
N ARG A 56 5.66 5.90 3.54
CA ARG A 56 6.80 5.25 2.89
C ARG A 56 6.50 3.77 2.70
N ILE A 57 6.72 3.24 1.50
CA ILE A 57 6.52 1.81 1.25
C ILE A 57 7.62 1.01 1.93
N ALA A 58 7.27 0.24 2.95
CA ALA A 58 8.22 -0.57 3.71
C ALA A 58 8.37 -1.98 3.15
N CYS A 59 7.26 -2.61 2.76
CA CYS A 59 7.26 -3.98 2.25
C CYS A 59 6.06 -4.24 1.35
N ILE A 60 6.20 -5.17 0.41
CA ILE A 60 5.13 -5.67 -0.45
C ILE A 60 5.19 -7.19 -0.39
N ASP A 61 4.11 -7.81 0.10
CA ASP A 61 3.93 -9.24 0.04
C ASP A 61 3.02 -9.60 -1.15
N GLU A 62 3.65 -10.04 -2.24
CA GLU A 62 2.94 -10.43 -3.47
C GLU A 62 2.02 -11.63 -3.27
N LYS A 63 2.34 -12.53 -2.33
CA LYS A 63 1.54 -13.74 -2.12
C LYS A 63 0.21 -13.44 -1.47
N SER A 64 0.22 -12.53 -0.49
CA SER A 64 -1.01 -12.10 0.20
C SER A 64 -1.67 -10.89 -0.48
N GLY A 65 -0.95 -10.15 -1.32
CA GLY A 65 -1.40 -8.91 -1.94
C GLY A 65 -1.37 -7.72 -0.97
N LEU A 66 -0.61 -7.83 0.11
CA LEU A 66 -0.55 -6.85 1.18
C LEU A 66 0.64 -5.91 0.99
N ILE A 67 0.39 -4.61 1.16
CA ILE A 67 1.43 -3.58 1.15
C ILE A 67 1.52 -2.97 2.54
N THR A 68 2.74 -2.93 3.06
CA THR A 68 3.05 -2.32 4.35
C THR A 68 3.64 -0.94 4.13
N PHE A 69 3.01 0.05 4.75
CA PHE A 69 3.42 1.44 4.74
C PHE A 69 3.90 1.86 6.13
N VAL A 70 4.85 2.77 6.18
CA VAL A 70 5.21 3.54 7.37
C VAL A 70 4.64 4.94 7.21
N VAL A 71 3.92 5.45 8.19
CA VAL A 71 3.47 6.85 8.19
C VAL A 71 4.68 7.77 8.34
N VAL A 72 4.88 8.68 7.39
CA VAL A 72 5.97 9.67 7.42
C VAL A 72 5.46 11.01 7.91
N THR A 73 4.30 11.45 7.42
CA THR A 73 3.69 12.71 7.84
C THR A 73 2.18 12.51 7.93
N PRO A 74 1.60 12.47 9.14
CA PRO A 74 0.16 12.35 9.32
C PRO A 74 -0.61 13.50 8.67
N GLY A 75 -1.71 13.15 8.01
CA GLY A 75 -2.69 14.11 7.52
C GLY A 75 -3.49 14.76 8.65
N ALA A 76 -3.92 16.00 8.45
CA ALA A 76 -4.72 16.72 9.43
C ALA A 76 -6.09 16.05 9.60
N GLY A 77 -6.42 15.63 10.83
CA GLY A 77 -7.71 14.98 11.14
C GLY A 77 -7.77 13.49 10.80
N GLU A 78 -6.67 12.89 10.36
CA GLU A 78 -6.57 11.46 10.10
C GLU A 78 -6.05 10.72 11.36
N PRO A 79 -6.50 9.48 11.62
CA PRO A 79 -6.13 8.73 12.84
C PRO A 79 -4.76 8.04 12.72
N PHE A 80 -3.82 8.64 11.99
CA PHE A 80 -2.48 8.09 11.76
C PHE A 80 -1.46 8.78 12.64
N VAL A 81 -0.49 8.01 13.14
CA VAL A 81 0.64 8.52 13.94
C VAL A 81 1.93 8.34 13.16
N GLU A 82 2.82 9.33 13.21
CA GLU A 82 4.14 9.23 12.58
C GLU A 82 4.91 7.98 13.06
N GLY A 83 5.51 7.25 12.13
CA GLY A 83 6.19 5.98 12.38
C GLY A 83 5.28 4.75 12.50
N GLN A 84 3.96 4.92 12.50
CA GLN A 84 3.01 3.80 12.54
C GLN A 84 3.10 2.93 11.28
N LEU A 85 3.02 1.61 11.47
CA LEU A 85 2.84 0.67 10.36
C LEU A 85 1.36 0.56 9.97
N VAL A 86 1.08 0.72 8.69
CA VAL A 86 -0.24 0.59 8.10
C VAL A 86 -0.21 -0.53 7.06
N TYR A 87 -1.14 -1.47 7.17
CA TYR A 87 -1.22 -2.64 6.31
C TYR A 87 -2.45 -2.50 5.43
N VAL A 88 -2.25 -2.45 4.10
CA VAL A 88 -3.33 -2.20 3.15
C VAL A 88 -3.33 -3.30 2.09
N CYS A 89 -4.51 -3.84 1.80
CA CYS A 89 -4.66 -4.73 0.66
C CYS A 89 -4.54 -3.94 -0.63
N CYS A 90 -3.70 -4.40 -1.55
CA CYS A 90 -3.43 -3.64 -2.77
C CYS A 90 -4.70 -3.39 -3.62
N LYS A 91 -5.67 -4.31 -3.60
CA LYS A 91 -6.97 -4.14 -4.27
C LYS A 91 -7.80 -2.95 -3.76
N ASP A 92 -7.53 -2.50 -2.53
CA ASP A 92 -8.23 -1.37 -1.91
C ASP A 92 -7.53 -0.03 -2.22
N ILE A 93 -6.41 -0.07 -2.94
CA ILE A 93 -5.64 1.10 -3.36
C ILE A 93 -6.06 1.48 -4.78
N ALA A 94 -6.51 2.72 -4.96
CA ALA A 94 -6.85 3.29 -6.25
C ALA A 94 -5.61 3.86 -6.97
N PHE A 95 -4.70 4.49 -6.23
CA PHE A 95 -3.44 4.99 -6.77
C PHE A 95 -2.35 5.11 -5.71
N ILE A 96 -1.09 5.11 -6.17
CA ILE A 96 0.09 5.47 -5.40
C ILE A 96 0.84 6.51 -6.22
N ALA A 97 1.12 7.66 -5.64
CA ALA A 97 1.88 8.73 -6.27
C ALA A 97 3.12 9.04 -5.43
N PRO A 98 4.33 9.06 -6.01
CA PRO A 98 5.51 9.50 -5.29
C PRO A 98 5.38 10.97 -4.91
N VAL A 99 5.76 11.30 -3.68
CA VAL A 99 5.95 12.70 -3.28
C VAL A 99 7.20 13.19 -4.01
N PRO A 100 7.13 14.32 -4.75
CA PRO A 100 8.31 14.88 -5.37
C PRO A 100 9.37 15.11 -4.30
N ALA A 101 10.56 14.52 -4.47
CA ALA A 101 11.70 14.95 -3.68
C ALA A 101 11.86 16.45 -3.93
N GLU A 102 11.81 17.27 -2.88
CA GLU A 102 12.18 18.67 -3.01
C GLU A 102 13.55 18.71 -3.71
N PRO A 103 13.74 19.55 -4.75
CA PRO A 103 15.06 19.70 -5.32
C PRO A 103 15.98 20.11 -4.17
N LEU A 104 17.04 19.32 -3.95
CA LEU A 104 18.09 19.67 -3.00
C LEU A 104 18.51 21.10 -3.33
N ALA A 105 18.16 22.06 -2.48
CA ALA A 105 18.56 23.44 -2.63
C ALA A 105 20.10 23.45 -2.69
N GLY A 106 20.63 23.76 -3.87
CA GLY A 106 22.06 23.93 -4.11
C GLY A 106 22.58 25.24 -3.57
#